data_AF-A0A3B9CUG5-F1
#
_entry.id   AF-A0A3B9CUG5-F1
#
_cell.length_a   1.000
_cell.length_b   1.000
_cell.length_c   1.000
_cell.angle_alpha   90.00
_cell.angle_beta   90.00
_cell.angle_gamma   90.00
#
_symmetry.space_group_name_H-M   'P 1'
#
loop_
_entity.id
_entity.type
_entity.pdbx_description
1 polymer ?
#
loop_
_entity_poly.entity_id
_entity_poly.type
_entity_poly.pdbx_seq_one_letter_code
_entity_poly.pdbx_strand_id
1 'polypeptide(L)'
;HPKGVVLRHGGLFKTACTVSAIIGLKPDHHDLILSPMTHSGGWQRVTGTILSGGCVVLPEEGMFSIPGLLNDIERNDVNGFFTTPPFIRMILNTAPEKFANRVPTLRSIEIASAPLSADELQQLLDLFPHINVFFQYGSTECSRALILDSRGRTDKLHTVGG
;
A
#
# COMPACT_ATOMS: atom_id res chain seq x y z
N HIS A 1 17.73 -22.19 6.53
CA HIS A 1 18.08 -21.39 7.71
C HIS A 1 17.78 -19.92 7.45
N PRO A 2 16.71 -19.33 8.01
CA PRO A 2 16.48 -17.89 7.89
C PRO A 2 17.48 -17.15 8.78
N LYS A 3 18.31 -16.27 8.20
CA LYS A 3 19.16 -15.35 8.97
C LYS A 3 18.27 -14.19 9.44
N GLY A 4 17.99 -14.11 10.74
CA GLY A 4 17.27 -12.98 11.31
C GLY A 4 18.10 -11.70 11.16
N VAL A 5 17.54 -10.68 10.50
CA VAL A 5 18.18 -9.37 10.37
C VAL A 5 17.99 -8.61 11.68
N VAL A 6 19.09 -8.21 12.33
CA VAL A 6 19.03 -7.37 13.54
C VAL A 6 18.70 -5.93 13.13
N LEU A 7 17.46 -5.52 13.35
CA LEU A 7 17.00 -4.16 13.09
C LEU A 7 17.22 -3.30 14.35
N ARG A 8 18.06 -2.26 14.24
CA ARG A 8 18.25 -1.28 15.31
C ARG A 8 17.09 -0.28 15.34
N HIS A 9 16.62 0.10 16.53
CA HIS A 9 15.51 1.06 16.71
C HIS A 9 15.70 2.36 15.90
N GLY A 10 16.91 2.94 15.91
CA GLY A 10 17.21 4.15 15.14
C GLY A 10 17.15 3.96 13.62
N GLY A 11 17.48 2.76 13.12
CA GLY A 11 17.34 2.43 11.70
C GLY A 11 15.87 2.30 11.30
N LEU A 12 15.06 1.63 12.12
CA LEU A 12 13.61 1.53 11.92
C LEU A 12 12.95 2.90 11.91
N PHE A 13 13.27 3.75 12.88
CA PHE A 13 12.74 5.11 12.96
C PHE A 13 13.08 5.94 11.72
N LYS A 14 14.36 5.93 11.30
CA LYS A 14 14.80 6.67 10.11
C LYS A 14 14.10 6.19 8.84
N THR A 15 13.95 4.87 8.68
CA THR A 15 13.22 4.29 7.55
C THR A 15 11.75 4.69 7.58
N ALA A 16 11.10 4.61 8.74
CA ALA A 16 9.70 4.99 8.90
C ALA A 16 9.49 6.48 8.58
N CYS A 17 10.32 7.39 9.10
CA CYS A 17 10.26 8.81 8.72
C CYS A 17 10.43 9.03 7.21
N THR A 18 11.34 8.28 6.58
CA THR A 18 11.60 8.39 5.14
C THR A 18 10.38 7.91 4.35
N VAL A 19 9.80 6.77 4.70
CA VAL A 19 8.59 6.21 4.07
C VAL A 19 7.40 7.16 4.26
N SER A 20 7.18 7.66 5.47
CA SER A 20 6.12 8.64 5.76
C SER A 20 6.24 9.89 4.89
N ALA A 21 7.46 10.43 4.74
CA ALA A 21 7.70 11.61 3.91
C ALA A 21 7.48 11.33 2.42
N ILE A 22 7.91 10.15 1.93
CA ILE A 22 7.73 9.72 0.54
C ILE A 22 6.25 9.55 0.20
N ILE A 23 5.49 8.91 1.08
CA ILE A 23 4.07 8.61 0.85
C ILE A 23 3.20 9.84 1.17
N GLY A 24 3.74 10.81 1.90
CA GLY A 24 2.99 11.99 2.33
C GLY A 24 1.96 11.65 3.39
N LEU A 25 2.32 10.73 4.31
CA LEU A 25 1.48 10.36 5.44
C LEU A 25 1.19 11.56 6.34
N LYS A 26 -0.06 11.66 6.78
CA LYS A 26 -0.59 12.77 7.58
C LYS A 26 -1.37 12.24 8.78
N PRO A 27 -1.66 13.09 9.79
CA PRO A 27 -2.43 12.68 10.95
C PRO A 27 -3.85 12.19 10.63
N ASP A 28 -4.44 12.62 9.51
CA ASP A 28 -5.75 12.16 9.05
C ASP A 28 -5.68 10.85 8.24
N HIS A 29 -4.52 10.20 8.19
CA HIS A 29 -4.34 8.96 7.44
C HIS A 29 -4.85 7.76 8.23
N HIS A 30 -5.82 7.04 7.67
CA HIS A 30 -6.39 5.82 8.24
C HIS A 30 -6.03 4.67 7.31
N ASP A 31 -5.15 3.78 7.78
CA ASP A 31 -4.38 2.90 6.93
C ASP A 31 -4.64 1.43 7.28
N LEU A 32 -5.24 0.71 6.34
CA LEU A 32 -5.60 -0.69 6.53
C LEU A 32 -4.48 -1.62 6.06
N ILE A 33 -4.04 -2.52 6.94
CA ILE A 33 -2.90 -3.40 6.68
C ILE A 33 -3.38 -4.79 6.26
N LEU A 34 -3.48 -5.03 4.95
CA LEU A 34 -3.91 -6.29 4.33
C LEU A 34 -2.72 -7.21 3.99
N SER A 35 -1.73 -7.26 4.87
CA SER A 35 -0.53 -8.08 4.67
C SER A 35 0.06 -8.56 5.99
N PRO A 36 0.70 -9.74 6.05
CA PRO A 36 1.17 -10.26 7.32
C PRO A 36 2.24 -9.33 7.89
N MET A 37 2.07 -8.91 9.14
CA MET A 37 3.07 -8.05 9.84
C MET A 37 4.43 -8.75 10.02
N THR A 38 4.53 -10.04 9.70
CA THR A 38 5.78 -10.80 9.68
C THR A 38 6.71 -10.42 8.52
N HIS A 39 6.21 -9.68 7.52
CA HIS A 39 7.03 -9.08 6.47
C HIS A 39 7.44 -7.65 6.84
N SER A 40 8.69 -7.29 6.54
CA SER A 40 9.26 -5.97 6.88
C SER A 40 8.46 -4.80 6.32
N GLY A 41 7.81 -4.96 5.16
CA GLY A 41 6.99 -3.92 4.54
C GLY A 41 5.77 -3.52 5.37
N GLY A 42 5.00 -4.48 5.86
CA GLY A 42 3.83 -4.20 6.72
C GLY A 42 4.23 -3.48 8.00
N TRP A 43 5.36 -3.87 8.60
CA TRP A 43 5.87 -3.20 9.80
C TRP A 43 6.36 -1.77 9.52
N GLN A 44 7.02 -1.53 8.39
CA GLN A 44 7.46 -0.19 7.97
C GLN A 44 6.26 0.73 7.72
N ARG A 45 5.18 0.20 7.15
CA ARG A 45 3.94 0.94 6.93
C ARG A 45 3.27 1.33 8.24
N VAL A 46 3.08 0.35 9.15
CA VAL A 46 2.51 0.57 10.48
C VAL A 46 3.29 1.64 11.25
N THR A 47 4.61 1.50 11.30
CA THR A 47 5.46 2.47 12.02
C THR A 47 5.44 3.84 11.35
N GLY A 48 5.40 3.91 10.02
CA GLY A 48 5.24 5.17 9.28
C GLY A 48 3.92 5.88 9.59
N THR A 49 2.81 5.15 9.59
CA THR A 49 1.47 5.69 9.88
C THR A 49 1.39 6.21 11.31
N ILE A 50 1.83 5.44 12.30
CA ILE A 50 1.82 5.84 13.71
C ILE A 50 2.72 7.07 13.94
N LEU A 51 3.94 7.09 13.38
CA LEU A 51 4.86 8.23 13.52
C LEU A 51 4.35 9.51 12.87
N SER A 52 3.44 9.40 11.89
CA SER A 52 2.80 10.55 11.24
C SER A 52 1.55 11.04 11.98
N GLY A 53 1.19 10.39 13.10
CA GLY A 53 -0.03 10.67 13.87
C GLY A 53 -1.30 10.07 13.29
N GLY A 54 -1.18 9.14 12.33
CA GLY A 54 -2.32 8.47 11.70
C GLY A 54 -2.84 7.27 12.50
N CYS A 55 -3.87 6.63 11.94
CA CYS A 55 -4.52 5.45 12.50
C CYS A 55 -4.18 4.20 11.68
N VAL A 56 -3.81 3.12 12.36
CA VAL A 56 -3.62 1.80 11.75
C VAL A 56 -4.87 0.97 12.00
N VAL A 57 -5.44 0.44 10.92
CA VAL A 57 -6.59 -0.47 10.94
C VAL A 57 -6.10 -1.86 10.58
N LEU A 58 -6.56 -2.86 11.32
CA LEU A 58 -6.32 -4.27 11.04
C LEU A 58 -7.61 -4.91 10.53
N PRO A 59 -7.55 -5.83 9.54
CA PRO A 59 -8.75 -6.41 8.96
C PRO A 59 -9.48 -7.32 9.95
N GLU A 60 -10.80 -7.15 10.09
CA GLU A 60 -11.62 -7.95 11.01
C GLU A 60 -11.97 -9.33 10.44
N GLU A 61 -12.33 -9.39 9.16
CA GLU A 61 -12.78 -10.61 8.48
C GLU A 61 -11.63 -11.38 7.79
N GLY A 62 -10.39 -10.99 8.07
CA GLY A 62 -9.19 -11.55 7.45
C GLY A 62 -8.71 -10.78 6.22
N MET A 63 -7.51 -11.11 5.78
CA MET A 63 -6.69 -10.24 4.91
C MET A 63 -7.01 -10.39 3.40
N PHE A 64 -7.87 -11.32 3.03
CA PHE A 64 -8.20 -11.68 1.65
C PHE A 64 -9.72 -11.69 1.39
N SER A 65 -10.45 -10.74 1.98
CA SER A 65 -11.90 -10.57 1.77
C SER A 65 -12.19 -9.20 1.16
N ILE A 66 -12.74 -9.16 -0.07
CA ILE A 66 -13.22 -7.90 -0.67
C ILE A 66 -14.39 -7.32 0.16
N PRO A 67 -15.42 -8.10 0.54
CA PRO A 67 -16.49 -7.59 1.40
C PRO A 67 -15.96 -7.05 2.74
N GLY A 68 -15.05 -7.79 3.37
CA GLY A 68 -14.42 -7.38 4.63
C GLY A 68 -13.63 -6.09 4.50
N LEU A 69 -12.85 -5.94 3.42
CA LEU A 69 -12.17 -4.69 3.09
C LEU A 69 -13.15 -3.52 2.97
N LEU A 70 -14.25 -3.69 2.23
CA LEU A 70 -15.23 -2.63 2.06
C LEU A 70 -15.90 -2.25 3.38
N ASN A 71 -16.20 -3.24 4.23
CA ASN A 71 -16.74 -3.02 5.57
C ASN A 71 -15.73 -2.24 6.45
N ASP A 72 -14.45 -2.63 6.43
CA ASP A 72 -13.41 -1.96 7.20
C ASP A 72 -13.16 -0.53 6.68
N ILE A 73 -13.25 -0.31 5.37
CA ILE A 73 -13.13 1.02 4.78
C ILE A 73 -14.24 1.94 5.27
N GLU A 74 -15.48 1.46 5.21
CA GLU A 74 -16.66 2.22 5.63
C GLU A 74 -16.68 2.46 7.14
N ARG A 75 -16.36 1.45 7.95
CA ARG A 75 -16.44 1.53 9.41
C ARG A 75 -15.34 2.41 10.03
N ASN A 76 -14.16 2.45 9.43
CA ASN A 76 -12.98 3.08 10.02
C ASN A 76 -12.46 4.29 9.23
N ASP A 77 -13.23 4.82 8.28
CA ASP A 77 -12.86 5.96 7.42
C ASP A 77 -11.50 5.74 6.71
N VAL A 78 -11.22 4.50 6.31
CA VAL A 78 -9.93 4.14 5.71
C VAL A 78 -9.73 4.96 4.44
N ASN A 79 -8.55 5.54 4.33
CA ASN A 79 -8.13 6.35 3.19
C ASN A 79 -6.77 5.92 2.62
N GLY A 80 -6.15 4.88 3.19
CA GLY A 80 -5.06 4.14 2.57
C GLY A 80 -5.12 2.66 2.89
N PHE A 81 -4.56 1.81 2.03
CA PHE A 81 -4.29 0.44 2.42
C PHE A 81 -2.99 -0.09 1.85
N PHE A 82 -2.41 -1.04 2.58
CA PHE A 82 -1.21 -1.78 2.21
C PHE A 82 -1.56 -3.22 1.85
N THR A 83 -1.15 -3.68 0.67
CA THR A 83 -1.54 -5.00 0.17
C THR A 83 -0.46 -5.64 -0.71
N THR A 84 -0.82 -6.76 -1.35
CA THR A 84 0.02 -7.53 -2.24
C THR A 84 -0.62 -7.65 -3.63
N PRO A 85 0.16 -7.91 -4.70
CA PRO A 85 -0.36 -8.04 -6.06
C PRO A 85 -1.51 -9.05 -6.23
N PRO A 86 -1.53 -10.22 -5.57
CA PRO A 86 -2.67 -11.14 -5.65
C PRO A 86 -4.00 -10.51 -5.22
N PHE A 87 -3.98 -9.65 -4.22
CA PHE A 87 -5.18 -8.97 -3.74
C PHE A 87 -5.65 -7.89 -4.72
N ILE A 88 -4.71 -7.16 -5.34
CA ILE A 88 -5.05 -6.22 -6.43
C ILE A 88 -5.69 -6.96 -7.61
N ARG A 89 -5.12 -8.09 -8.04
CA ARG A 89 -5.70 -8.94 -9.08
C ARG A 89 -7.11 -9.41 -8.73
N MET A 90 -7.35 -9.74 -7.45
CA MET A 90 -8.68 -10.12 -6.99
C MET A 90 -9.69 -8.96 -7.14
N ILE A 91 -9.30 -7.72 -6.82
CA ILE A 91 -10.14 -6.54 -7.06
C ILE A 91 -10.44 -6.37 -8.55
N LEU A 92 -9.39 -6.39 -9.38
CA LEU A 92 -9.50 -6.19 -10.84
C LEU A 92 -10.38 -7.26 -11.52
N ASN A 93 -10.32 -8.50 -11.06
CA ASN A 93 -11.02 -9.64 -11.69
C ASN A 93 -12.45 -9.86 -11.17
N THR A 94 -12.86 -9.26 -10.05
CA THR A 94 -14.18 -9.54 -9.46
C THR A 94 -15.23 -8.54 -9.92
N ALA A 95 -15.06 -7.26 -9.57
CA ALA A 95 -16.00 -6.18 -9.92
C ALA A 95 -15.34 -4.81 -9.68
N PRO A 96 -14.35 -4.43 -10.51
CA PRO A 96 -13.50 -3.27 -10.25
C PRO A 96 -14.29 -1.98 -10.07
N GLU A 97 -15.21 -1.66 -10.98
CA GLU A 97 -16.04 -0.45 -10.90
C GLU A 97 -16.92 -0.40 -9.65
N LYS A 98 -17.48 -1.55 -9.23
CA LYS A 98 -18.29 -1.60 -8.01
C LYS A 98 -17.43 -1.38 -6.78
N PHE A 99 -16.19 -1.87 -6.80
CA PHE A 99 -15.23 -1.63 -5.73
C PHE A 99 -14.86 -0.14 -5.65
N ALA A 100 -14.46 0.47 -6.78
CA ALA A 100 -14.07 1.88 -6.83
C ALA A 100 -15.16 2.83 -6.33
N ASN A 101 -16.42 2.59 -6.72
CA ASN A 101 -17.56 3.38 -6.27
C ASN A 101 -17.84 3.29 -4.76
N ARG A 102 -17.36 2.25 -4.08
CA ARG A 102 -17.56 2.05 -2.65
C ARG A 102 -16.41 2.57 -1.78
N VAL A 103 -15.34 3.08 -2.38
CA VAL A 103 -14.14 3.55 -1.65
C VAL A 103 -13.80 5.02 -1.95
N PRO A 104 -14.77 5.96 -1.88
CA PRO A 104 -14.53 7.36 -2.26
C PRO A 104 -13.52 8.09 -1.36
N THR A 105 -13.27 7.56 -0.15
CA THR A 105 -12.32 8.08 0.82
C THR A 105 -10.87 7.71 0.50
N LEU A 106 -10.65 6.74 -0.38
CA LEU A 106 -9.33 6.18 -0.66
C LEU A 106 -8.45 7.20 -1.38
N ARG A 107 -7.22 7.37 -0.88
CA ARG A 107 -6.22 8.33 -1.38
C ARG A 107 -4.91 7.67 -1.75
N SER A 108 -4.58 6.53 -1.14
CA SER A 108 -3.34 5.81 -1.43
C SER A 108 -3.51 4.29 -1.39
N ILE A 109 -2.81 3.60 -2.29
CA ILE A 109 -2.64 2.15 -2.25
C ILE A 109 -1.15 1.87 -2.26
N GLU A 110 -0.66 1.08 -1.31
CA GLU A 110 0.72 0.60 -1.30
C GLU A 110 0.75 -0.91 -1.56
N ILE A 111 1.60 -1.33 -2.50
CA ILE A 111 1.70 -2.71 -2.97
C ILE A 111 3.13 -3.20 -2.74
N ALA A 112 3.28 -4.26 -1.96
CA ALA A 112 4.59 -4.84 -1.66
C ALA A 112 4.82 -6.21 -2.31
N SER A 113 6.08 -6.64 -2.29
CA SER A 113 6.58 -7.97 -2.67
C SER A 113 6.87 -8.15 -4.17
N ALA A 114 5.85 -8.24 -5.01
CA ALA A 114 6.01 -8.57 -6.43
C ALA A 114 5.50 -7.45 -7.34
N PRO A 115 6.00 -7.34 -8.58
CA PRO A 115 5.46 -6.39 -9.55
C PRO A 115 4.08 -6.84 -10.06
N LEU A 116 3.24 -5.85 -10.36
CA LEU A 116 2.10 -6.02 -11.27
C LEU A 116 2.63 -6.03 -12.71
N SER A 117 1.92 -6.69 -13.63
CA SER A 117 2.19 -6.50 -15.07
C SER A 117 1.87 -5.05 -15.48
N ALA A 118 2.39 -4.61 -16.63
CA ALA A 118 2.08 -3.28 -17.16
C ALA A 118 0.57 -3.10 -17.37
N ASP A 119 -0.11 -4.13 -17.87
CA ASP A 119 -1.56 -4.13 -18.09
C ASP A 119 -2.34 -4.05 -16.76
N GLU A 120 -1.93 -4.81 -15.75
CA GLU A 120 -2.55 -4.78 -14.41
C GLU A 120 -2.38 -3.41 -13.75
N LEU A 121 -1.20 -2.81 -13.90
CA LEU A 121 -0.92 -1.47 -13.40
C LEU A 121 -1.77 -0.43 -14.12
N GLN A 122 -1.87 -0.49 -15.44
CA GLN A 122 -2.69 0.44 -16.22
C GLN A 122 -4.16 0.34 -15.80
N GLN A 123 -4.71 -0.87 -15.69
CA GLN A 123 -6.08 -1.08 -15.21
C GLN A 123 -6.30 -0.51 -13.80
N LEU A 124 -5.33 -0.67 -12.90
CA LEU A 124 -5.41 -0.12 -11.55
C LEU A 124 -5.43 1.42 -11.56
N LEU A 125 -4.58 2.05 -12.39
CA LEU A 125 -4.52 3.50 -12.52
C LEU A 125 -5.79 4.08 -13.17
N ASP A 126 -6.33 3.38 -14.17
CA ASP A 126 -7.59 3.76 -14.82
C ASP A 126 -8.78 3.64 -13.86
N LEU A 127 -8.78 2.60 -13.01
CA LEU A 127 -9.81 2.38 -12.00
C LEU A 127 -9.76 3.44 -10.87
N PHE A 128 -8.57 3.96 -10.58
CA PHE A 128 -8.34 4.88 -9.47
C PHE A 128 -7.54 6.12 -9.90
N PRO A 129 -8.09 6.97 -10.78
CA PRO A 129 -7.38 8.09 -11.40
C PRO A 129 -7.02 9.21 -10.43
N HIS A 130 -7.49 9.14 -9.18
CA HIS A 130 -7.28 10.14 -8.15
C HIS A 130 -6.44 9.64 -6.97
N ILE A 131 -6.04 8.37 -6.98
CA ILE A 131 -5.32 7.72 -5.89
C ILE A 131 -3.85 7.60 -6.24
N ASN A 132 -3.00 7.75 -5.23
CA ASN A 132 -1.57 7.52 -5.35
C ASN A 132 -1.27 6.03 -5.18
N VAL A 133 -0.57 5.44 -6.15
CA VAL A 133 -0.16 4.04 -6.08
C VAL A 133 1.33 3.98 -5.78
N PHE A 134 1.68 3.31 -4.69
CA PHE A 134 3.04 3.12 -4.22
C PHE A 134 3.42 1.67 -4.38
N PHE A 135 4.63 1.43 -4.89
CA PHE A 135 5.22 0.10 -4.87
C PHE A 135 6.42 0.07 -3.95
N GLN A 136 6.39 -0.90 -3.05
CA GLN A 136 7.49 -1.19 -2.17
C GLN A 136 8.24 -2.42 -2.68
N TYR A 137 9.40 -2.19 -3.29
CA TYR A 137 10.30 -3.24 -3.75
C TYR A 137 11.54 -3.28 -2.88
N GLY A 138 11.78 -4.39 -2.18
CA GLY A 138 13.04 -4.52 -1.46
C GLY A 138 13.29 -5.94 -0.99
N SER A 139 14.48 -6.45 -1.30
CA SER A 139 15.12 -7.43 -0.42
C SER A 139 15.40 -6.75 0.92
N THR A 140 15.64 -7.53 1.98
CA THR A 140 15.94 -7.05 3.35
C THR A 140 17.10 -6.03 3.46
N GLU A 141 17.85 -5.77 2.38
CA GLU A 141 19.01 -4.88 2.34
C GLU A 141 18.77 -3.53 1.63
N CYS A 142 17.70 -3.36 0.86
CA CYS A 142 17.42 -2.10 0.17
C CYS A 142 15.93 -1.93 -0.16
N SER A 143 15.19 -1.16 0.65
CA SER A 143 13.80 -0.79 0.34
C SER A 143 13.79 0.32 -0.73
N ARG A 144 13.50 -0.03 -1.98
CA ARG A 144 13.22 0.91 -3.08
C ARG A 144 11.72 1.15 -3.17
N ALA A 145 11.30 2.40 -2.99
CA ALA A 145 9.91 2.81 -3.21
C ALA A 145 9.77 3.44 -4.61
N LEU A 146 8.86 2.92 -5.43
CA LEU A 146 8.40 3.58 -6.66
C LEU A 146 7.07 4.26 -6.36
N ILE A 147 6.97 5.56 -6.66
CA ILE A 147 5.72 6.32 -6.55
C ILE A 147 5.15 6.52 -7.94
N LEU A 148 3.93 6.05 -8.16
CA LEU A 148 3.12 6.39 -9.32
C LEU A 148 1.98 7.28 -8.86
N ASP A 149 2.13 8.55 -9.18
CA ASP A 149 1.14 9.59 -8.92
C ASP A 149 0.26 9.74 -10.16
N SER A 150 -1.00 9.33 -10.03
CA SER A 150 -2.02 9.47 -11.07
C SER A 150 -2.31 10.94 -11.43
N ARG A 151 -1.91 11.89 -10.58
CA ARG A 151 -2.15 13.34 -10.73
C ARG A 151 -0.96 14.11 -11.30
N GLY A 152 0.22 13.52 -11.45
CA GLY A 152 1.43 14.33 -11.67
C GLY A 152 2.58 13.75 -12.48
N ARG A 153 2.69 12.42 -12.66
CA ARG A 153 3.88 11.83 -13.31
C ARG A 153 3.58 10.55 -14.10
N THR A 154 3.06 10.73 -15.31
CA THR A 154 2.93 9.67 -16.33
C THR A 154 4.27 9.30 -17.00
N ASP A 155 5.36 10.02 -16.71
CA ASP A 155 6.68 9.87 -17.33
C ASP A 155 7.46 8.61 -16.92
N LYS A 156 7.00 7.87 -15.90
CA LYS A 156 7.68 6.68 -15.37
C LYS A 156 7.04 5.34 -15.76
N LEU A 157 5.97 5.35 -16.54
CA LEU A 157 5.30 4.13 -17.01
C LEU A 157 6.23 3.25 -17.89
N HIS A 158 7.24 3.85 -18.53
CA HIS A 158 8.16 3.17 -19.44
C HIS A 158 9.43 2.57 -18.79
N THR A 159 9.63 2.69 -17.47
CA THR A 159 10.85 2.13 -16.81
C THR A 159 10.64 0.72 -16.25
N VAL A 160 9.46 0.11 -16.45
CA VAL A 160 9.15 -1.24 -15.96
C VAL A 160 9.40 -2.25 -17.08
N GLY A 161 10.64 -2.72 -17.20
CA GLY A 161 10.99 -3.80 -18.13
C GLY A 161 12.35 -3.60 -18.79
N GLY A 162 13.40 -4.04 -18.10
CA GLY A 162 14.77 -4.15 -18.60
C GLY A 162 15.59 -5.02 -17.65
#